data_AF-A0A6H1Q4X7-F1
#
_entry.id   AF-A0A6H1Q4X7-F1
#
_cell.length_a   1.000
_cell.length_b   1.000
_cell.length_c   1.000
_cell.angle_alpha   90.00
_cell.angle_beta   90.00
_cell.angle_gamma   90.00
#
_symmetry.space_group_name_H-M   'P 1'
#
loop_
_entity.id
_entity.type
_entity.pdbx_description
1 polymer ?
#
loop_
_entity_poly.entity_id
_entity_poly.type
_entity_poly.pdbx_seq_one_letter_code
_entity_poly.pdbx_strand_id
1 'polypeptide(L)'
;MELPVVNHKDYVAKIGDDHKFPINKFGELAKYLINKKIVKKFHKPYPCSFETLNRAHSKNYINNIKNKTLDENGVKKIGFPLVDSVVQRSLVATGGTVLASKLALNYGIACNTAGGSHHANYDEGAGYCVFNDVAVAAHYLLDRGLANRMLIVDLDVHQGNGNSEIFKDNKHVFTFSMHSKTNYPAKKSISDLDIELQDNLEDDAYIKTLKLYLNKLNNENFDFVFYIAGVDIHFNDRLGKLKISDEGIKKRDELVIENFSSKRIPICGVLGGGYNKDFNKLVELHSLLHQSCAKLI
;
A
#
# COMPACT_ATOMS: atom_id res chain seq x y z
N MET A 1 15.20 1.01 19.38
CA MET A 1 14.68 2.31 18.87
C MET A 1 13.15 2.19 18.81
N GLU A 2 12.34 3.16 18.38
CA GLU A 2 10.86 2.96 18.24
C GLU A 2 10.47 3.00 16.76
N LEU A 3 9.54 2.13 16.33
CA LEU A 3 9.02 2.10 14.96
C LEU A 3 8.33 3.43 14.61
N PRO A 4 8.81 4.19 13.62
CA PRO A 4 8.11 5.37 13.13
C PRO A 4 6.85 4.95 12.37
N VAL A 5 5.68 5.25 12.94
CA VAL A 5 4.39 4.97 12.30
C VAL A 5 3.62 6.26 12.09
N VAL A 6 3.14 6.46 10.87
CA VAL A 6 2.32 7.60 10.46
C VAL A 6 0.85 7.22 10.54
N ASN A 7 0.05 8.06 11.20
CA ASN A 7 -1.40 7.91 11.29
C ASN A 7 -2.09 9.27 11.43
N HIS A 8 -3.31 9.39 10.91
CA HIS A 8 -4.13 10.58 11.07
C HIS A 8 -5.61 10.23 11.28
N LYS A 9 -6.34 11.07 12.02
CA LYS A 9 -7.78 10.88 12.26
C LYS A 9 -8.60 10.90 10.95
N ASP A 10 -8.15 11.68 9.97
CA ASP A 10 -8.83 11.81 8.67
C ASP A 10 -8.64 10.57 7.78
N TYR A 11 -7.93 9.53 8.22
CA TYR A 11 -7.88 8.25 7.50
C TYR A 11 -9.24 7.55 7.48
N VAL A 12 -10.15 7.92 8.40
CA VAL A 12 -11.52 7.44 8.46
C VAL A 12 -12.45 8.47 7.80
N ALA A 13 -12.79 8.24 6.53
CA ALA A 13 -13.75 9.06 5.80
C ALA A 13 -15.20 8.67 6.10
N LYS A 14 -16.13 9.62 5.97
CA LYS A 14 -17.57 9.34 6.02
C LYS A 14 -18.04 8.89 4.63
N ILE A 15 -18.34 7.60 4.49
CA ILE A 15 -18.75 6.99 3.20
C ILE A 15 -20.12 6.29 3.27
N GLY A 16 -20.84 6.46 4.39
CA GLY A 16 -22.06 5.73 4.71
C GLY A 16 -21.78 4.42 5.47
N ASP A 17 -22.70 4.04 6.35
CA ASP A 17 -22.50 2.89 7.26
C ASP A 17 -22.58 1.53 6.54
N ASP A 18 -23.32 1.46 5.42
CA ASP A 18 -23.51 0.24 4.63
C ASP A 18 -22.44 0.03 3.54
N HIS A 19 -21.41 0.86 3.50
CA HIS A 19 -20.39 0.79 2.45
C HIS A 19 -19.55 -0.49 2.56
N LYS A 20 -19.30 -1.17 1.43
CA LYS A 20 -18.56 -2.46 1.40
C LYS A 20 -17.11 -2.34 1.87
N PHE A 21 -16.50 -1.20 1.62
CA PHE A 21 -15.14 -0.87 2.04
C PHE A 21 -15.07 -0.63 3.56
N PRO A 22 -14.25 -1.38 4.32
CA PRO A 22 -14.16 -1.30 5.77
C PRO A 22 -13.37 -0.06 6.25
N ILE A 23 -13.89 1.14 6.02
CA ILE A 23 -13.20 2.43 6.26
C ILE A 23 -12.72 2.62 7.69
N ASN A 24 -13.45 2.07 8.65
CA ASN A 24 -13.12 2.15 10.08
C ASN A 24 -11.86 1.37 10.45
N LYS A 25 -11.37 0.47 9.57
CA LYS A 25 -10.17 -0.35 9.84
C LYS A 25 -8.94 0.50 10.18
N PHE A 26 -8.80 1.68 9.57
CA PHE A 26 -7.65 2.56 9.80
C PHE A 26 -7.62 3.13 11.22
N GLY A 27 -8.77 3.59 11.71
CA GLY A 27 -8.90 4.10 13.08
C GLY A 27 -8.74 3.00 14.13
N GLU A 28 -9.33 1.83 13.88
CA GLU A 28 -9.24 0.69 14.79
C GLU A 28 -7.85 0.05 14.79
N LEU A 29 -7.16 0.01 13.66
CA LEU A 29 -5.75 -0.36 13.61
C LEU A 29 -4.90 0.57 14.46
N ALA A 30 -5.07 1.89 14.36
CA ALA A 30 -4.32 2.83 15.17
C ALA A 30 -4.53 2.58 16.68
N LYS A 31 -5.78 2.33 17.11
CA LYS A 31 -6.09 1.96 18.50
C LYS A 31 -5.46 0.62 18.88
N TYR A 32 -5.54 -0.38 18.02
CA TYR A 32 -4.96 -1.71 18.24
C TYR A 32 -3.46 -1.63 18.47
N LEU A 33 -2.73 -0.87 17.64
CA LEU A 33 -1.27 -0.71 17.75
C LEU A 33 -0.85 -0.05 19.07
N ILE A 34 -1.60 0.95 19.56
CA ILE A 34 -1.38 1.58 20.87
C ILE A 34 -1.68 0.58 22.00
N ASN A 35 -2.83 -0.09 21.95
CA ASN A 35 -3.28 -1.01 23.00
C ASN A 35 -2.33 -2.21 23.16
N LYS A 36 -1.79 -2.72 22.05
CA LYS A 36 -0.78 -3.78 22.04
C LYS A 36 0.64 -3.28 22.31
N LYS A 37 0.83 -1.98 22.53
CA LYS A 37 2.14 -1.33 22.77
C LYS A 37 3.16 -1.56 21.64
N ILE A 38 2.69 -1.77 20.42
CA ILE A 38 3.54 -1.86 19.22
C ILE A 38 4.05 -0.47 18.85
N VAL A 39 3.20 0.54 19.04
CA VAL A 39 3.51 1.95 18.81
C VAL A 39 3.13 2.73 20.07
N LYS A 40 3.96 3.68 20.52
CA LYS A 40 3.62 4.58 21.64
C LYS A 40 2.98 5.87 21.14
N LYS A 41 3.46 6.38 19.99
CA LYS A 41 2.93 7.61 19.37
C LYS A 41 3.01 7.55 17.85
N PHE A 42 2.11 8.28 17.21
CA PHE A 42 2.10 8.42 15.75
C PHE A 42 2.73 9.73 15.29
N HIS A 43 3.42 9.67 14.16
CA HIS A 43 3.77 10.84 13.36
C HIS A 43 2.52 11.31 12.60
N LYS A 44 2.28 12.62 12.57
CA LYS A 44 1.11 13.21 11.91
C LYS A 44 1.50 13.76 10.54
N PRO A 45 0.86 13.32 9.45
CA PRO A 45 1.10 13.89 8.13
C PRO A 45 0.27 15.16 7.91
N TYR A 46 0.65 15.89 6.87
CA TYR A 46 -0.19 16.93 6.26
C TYR A 46 -0.84 16.38 4.99
N PRO A 47 -1.96 16.97 4.53
CA PRO A 47 -2.50 16.70 3.19
C PRO A 47 -1.40 16.84 2.13
N CYS A 48 -1.34 15.91 1.18
CA CYS A 48 -0.37 15.97 0.10
C CYS A 48 -0.57 17.23 -0.74
N SER A 49 0.52 17.90 -1.11
CA SER A 49 0.46 19.12 -1.91
C SER A 49 0.06 18.81 -3.35
N PHE A 50 -0.52 19.81 -4.03
CA PHE A 50 -0.89 19.66 -5.44
C PHE A 50 0.33 19.33 -6.30
N GLU A 51 1.46 20.00 -6.07
CA GLU A 51 2.71 19.83 -6.81
C GLU A 51 3.25 18.41 -6.66
N THR A 52 3.13 17.83 -5.46
CA THR A 52 3.59 16.47 -5.17
C THR A 52 2.67 15.44 -5.82
N LEU A 53 1.35 15.63 -5.73
CA LEU A 53 0.37 14.77 -6.42
C LEU A 53 0.58 14.80 -7.94
N ASN A 54 0.85 15.97 -8.50
CA ASN A 54 0.97 16.21 -9.94
C ASN A 54 2.19 15.54 -10.59
N ARG A 55 3.01 14.83 -9.82
CA ARG A 55 4.09 13.99 -10.33
C ARG A 55 3.62 12.60 -10.72
N ALA A 56 2.57 12.10 -10.09
CA ALA A 56 1.99 10.77 -10.35
C ALA A 56 0.57 10.82 -10.92
N HIS A 57 -0.07 11.99 -10.89
CA HIS A 57 -1.45 12.20 -11.35
C HIS A 57 -1.54 13.44 -12.24
N SER A 58 -2.48 13.46 -13.17
CA SER A 58 -2.69 14.62 -14.02
C SER A 58 -3.34 15.78 -13.27
N LYS A 59 -3.03 17.01 -13.69
CA LYS A 59 -3.65 18.24 -13.14
C LYS A 59 -5.17 18.17 -13.19
N ASN A 60 -5.70 17.65 -14.29
CA ASN A 60 -7.14 17.53 -14.52
C ASN A 60 -7.76 16.56 -13.51
N TYR A 61 -7.18 15.38 -13.32
CA TYR A 61 -7.68 14.41 -12.36
C TYR A 61 -7.63 14.95 -10.92
N ILE A 62 -6.51 15.54 -10.51
CA ILE A 62 -6.37 16.13 -9.16
C ILE A 62 -7.44 17.22 -8.93
N ASN A 63 -7.64 18.11 -9.90
CA ASN A 63 -8.65 19.15 -9.80
C ASN A 63 -10.07 18.58 -9.75
N ASN A 64 -10.35 17.53 -10.53
CA ASN A 64 -11.66 16.87 -10.50
C ASN A 64 -11.97 16.26 -9.14
N ILE A 65 -10.99 15.63 -8.49
CA ILE A 65 -11.16 15.12 -7.12
C ILE A 65 -11.34 16.27 -6.12
N LYS A 66 -10.46 17.28 -6.13
CA LYS A 66 -10.49 18.38 -5.17
C LYS A 66 -11.75 19.22 -5.26
N ASN A 67 -12.22 19.47 -6.48
CA ASN A 67 -13.41 20.28 -6.75
C ASN A 67 -14.70 19.45 -6.79
N LYS A 68 -14.60 18.12 -6.63
CA LYS A 68 -15.71 17.18 -6.68
C LYS A 68 -16.48 17.23 -8.02
N THR A 69 -15.74 17.37 -9.13
CA THR A 69 -16.28 17.49 -10.50
C THR A 69 -16.02 16.27 -11.36
N LEU A 70 -15.55 15.16 -10.76
CA LEU A 70 -15.41 13.89 -11.48
C LEU A 70 -16.79 13.38 -11.93
N ASP A 71 -16.86 12.84 -13.14
CA ASP A 71 -18.10 12.31 -13.69
C ASP A 71 -18.57 11.03 -12.96
N GLU A 72 -19.82 10.63 -13.17
CA GLU A 72 -20.39 9.47 -12.50
C GLU A 72 -19.61 8.17 -12.74
N ASN A 73 -19.03 8.02 -13.94
CA ASN A 73 -18.25 6.84 -14.29
C ASN A 73 -16.94 6.79 -13.50
N GLY A 74 -16.24 7.92 -13.36
CA GLY A 74 -15.05 8.03 -12.52
C GLY A 74 -15.37 7.78 -11.04
N VAL A 75 -16.47 8.32 -10.52
CA VAL A 75 -16.91 8.05 -9.14
C VAL A 75 -17.21 6.56 -8.93
N LYS A 76 -17.89 5.90 -9.89
CA LYS A 76 -18.16 4.45 -9.86
C LYS A 76 -16.87 3.62 -9.91
N LYS A 77 -15.90 4.00 -10.75
CA LYS A 77 -14.59 3.33 -10.83
C LYS A 77 -13.83 3.38 -9.51
N ILE A 78 -13.79 4.57 -8.87
CA ILE A 78 -13.18 4.75 -7.55
C ILE A 78 -13.91 3.89 -6.50
N GLY A 79 -15.23 3.83 -6.56
CA GLY A 79 -16.03 3.07 -5.59
C GLY A 79 -16.15 3.78 -4.24
N PHE A 80 -16.01 5.10 -4.20
CA PHE A 80 -16.32 5.95 -3.04
C PHE A 80 -17.22 7.11 -3.45
N PRO A 81 -18.09 7.61 -2.55
CA PRO A 81 -18.79 8.86 -2.79
C PRO A 81 -17.80 10.03 -2.85
N LEU A 82 -18.03 10.95 -3.78
CA LEU A 82 -17.17 12.12 -3.96
C LEU A 82 -17.58 13.26 -3.00
N VAL A 83 -17.22 13.10 -1.72
CA VAL A 83 -17.54 14.03 -0.62
C VAL A 83 -16.28 14.55 0.06
N ASP A 84 -16.40 15.64 0.82
CA ASP A 84 -15.25 16.35 1.42
C ASP A 84 -14.38 15.44 2.30
N SER A 85 -14.98 14.54 3.08
CA SER A 85 -14.20 13.61 3.91
C SER A 85 -13.39 12.60 3.10
N VAL A 86 -13.87 12.19 1.91
CA VAL A 86 -13.13 11.29 1.02
C VAL A 86 -11.99 12.03 0.35
N VAL A 87 -12.22 13.27 -0.10
CA VAL A 87 -11.16 14.13 -0.66
C VAL A 87 -10.07 14.36 0.39
N GLN A 88 -10.45 14.82 1.59
CA GLN A 88 -9.53 15.07 2.69
C GLN A 88 -8.75 13.80 3.08
N ARG A 89 -9.44 12.67 3.25
CA ARG A 89 -8.77 11.39 3.51
C ARG A 89 -7.74 11.07 2.46
N SER A 90 -8.09 11.19 1.19
CA SER A 90 -7.22 10.80 0.07
C SER A 90 -5.95 11.65 0.07
N LEU A 91 -6.06 12.96 0.28
CA LEU A 91 -4.91 13.85 0.39
C LEU A 91 -4.04 13.52 1.61
N VAL A 92 -4.64 13.31 2.78
CA VAL A 92 -3.91 13.05 4.03
C VAL A 92 -3.26 11.67 4.01
N ALA A 93 -3.93 10.63 3.51
CA ALA A 93 -3.37 9.29 3.39
C ALA A 93 -2.16 9.27 2.45
N THR A 94 -2.24 9.96 1.30
CA THR A 94 -1.10 10.13 0.39
C THR A 94 0.04 10.90 1.03
N GLY A 95 -0.25 12.02 1.73
CA GLY A 95 0.75 12.75 2.49
C GLY A 95 1.37 11.90 3.62
N GLY A 96 0.59 10.96 4.15
CA GLY A 96 1.01 9.92 5.07
C GLY A 96 2.13 9.04 4.53
N THR A 97 1.96 8.53 3.32
CA THR A 97 2.97 7.69 2.65
C THR A 97 4.22 8.48 2.28
N VAL A 98 4.07 9.76 1.88
CA VAL A 98 5.22 10.67 1.67
C VAL A 98 5.99 10.91 2.98
N LEU A 99 5.29 11.10 4.10
CA LEU A 99 5.94 11.26 5.40
C LEU A 99 6.62 9.95 5.85
N ALA A 100 5.95 8.81 5.70
CA ALA A 100 6.49 7.50 6.04
C ALA A 100 7.75 7.20 5.23
N SER A 101 7.80 7.53 3.93
CA SER A 101 8.98 7.29 3.12
C SER A 101 10.20 8.10 3.58
N LYS A 102 9.99 9.36 3.97
CA LYS A 102 11.04 10.19 4.58
C LYS A 102 11.51 9.66 5.93
N LEU A 103 10.59 9.15 6.75
CA LEU A 103 10.95 8.52 8.02
C LEU A 103 11.74 7.23 7.78
N ALA A 104 11.36 6.41 6.79
CA ALA A 104 12.10 5.21 6.44
C ALA A 104 13.56 5.52 6.05
N LEU A 105 13.82 6.59 5.29
CA LEU A 105 15.20 7.02 4.98
C LEU A 105 16.02 7.33 6.25
N ASN A 106 15.39 7.95 7.24
CA ASN A 106 16.08 8.38 8.46
C ASN A 106 16.26 7.25 9.48
N TYR A 107 15.29 6.33 9.56
CA TYR A 107 15.22 5.30 10.60
C TYR A 107 15.44 3.88 10.08
N GLY A 108 15.67 3.72 8.77
CA GLY A 108 15.77 2.42 8.07
C GLY A 108 14.42 1.76 7.79
N ILE A 109 13.39 2.06 8.57
CA ILE A 109 12.05 1.50 8.37
C ILE A 109 10.98 2.43 8.93
N ALA A 110 9.84 2.53 8.25
CA ALA A 110 8.66 3.24 8.73
C ALA A 110 7.39 2.69 8.07
N CYS A 111 6.25 2.92 8.70
CA CYS A 111 4.95 2.49 8.17
C CYS A 111 3.93 3.63 8.12
N ASN A 112 3.01 3.56 7.17
CA ASN A 112 1.77 4.32 7.20
C ASN A 112 0.61 3.37 7.54
N THR A 113 -0.27 3.74 8.47
CA THR A 113 -1.47 2.94 8.81
C THR A 113 -2.58 3.04 7.77
N ALA A 114 -2.27 3.55 6.58
CA ALA A 114 -3.13 3.62 5.40
C ALA A 114 -2.25 3.41 4.15
N GLY A 115 -2.71 3.87 2.99
CA GLY A 115 -1.94 3.78 1.75
C GLY A 115 -2.01 2.41 1.08
N GLY A 116 -1.18 2.23 0.05
CA GLY A 116 -1.24 1.06 -0.83
C GLY A 116 -2.37 1.17 -1.87
N SER A 117 -2.69 2.39 -2.29
CA SER A 117 -3.72 2.70 -3.29
C SER A 117 -3.24 2.42 -4.72
N HIS A 118 -2.84 1.17 -4.96
CA HIS A 118 -2.09 0.72 -6.13
C HIS A 118 -2.86 0.63 -7.46
N HIS A 119 -4.17 0.86 -7.47
CA HIS A 119 -5.00 0.82 -8.68
C HIS A 119 -5.19 2.17 -9.36
N ALA A 120 -4.92 3.28 -8.66
CA ALA A 120 -5.00 4.60 -9.27
C ALA A 120 -3.83 4.78 -10.24
N ASN A 121 -4.13 5.16 -11.48
CA ASN A 121 -3.12 5.48 -12.49
C ASN A 121 -3.01 7.00 -12.65
N TYR A 122 -2.38 7.46 -13.74
CA TYR A 122 -2.10 8.87 -13.95
C TYR A 122 -3.36 9.74 -14.11
N ASP A 123 -4.42 9.23 -14.74
CA ASP A 123 -5.60 10.04 -15.10
C ASP A 123 -6.88 9.61 -14.37
N GLU A 124 -6.88 8.49 -13.65
CA GLU A 124 -8.06 7.97 -12.97
C GLU A 124 -7.75 7.21 -11.67
N GLY A 125 -8.71 7.26 -10.76
CA GLY A 125 -8.78 6.37 -9.60
C GLY A 125 -9.65 5.14 -9.89
N ALA A 126 -9.37 4.05 -9.21
CA ALA A 126 -10.06 2.78 -9.39
C ALA A 126 -9.97 1.90 -8.14
N GLY A 127 -10.94 1.02 -7.92
CA GLY A 127 -10.84 -0.05 -6.92
C GLY A 127 -10.51 0.45 -5.51
N TYR A 128 -11.21 1.49 -5.04
CA TYR A 128 -11.00 2.17 -3.76
C TYR A 128 -9.67 2.94 -3.64
N CYS A 129 -8.96 3.15 -4.76
CA CYS A 129 -7.74 3.94 -4.85
C CYS A 129 -8.06 5.29 -5.51
N VAL A 130 -8.01 6.38 -4.75
CA VAL A 130 -8.21 7.74 -5.28
C VAL A 130 -6.92 8.30 -5.85
N PHE A 131 -5.85 8.34 -5.05
CA PHE A 131 -4.51 8.71 -5.50
C PHE A 131 -3.56 7.58 -5.18
N ASN A 132 -2.68 7.25 -6.11
CA ASN A 132 -1.61 6.29 -5.91
C ASN A 132 -0.55 6.89 -4.99
N ASP A 133 -0.66 6.60 -3.70
CA ASP A 133 0.18 7.19 -2.65
C ASP A 133 1.63 6.73 -2.72
N VAL A 134 1.86 5.49 -3.13
CA VAL A 134 3.22 4.93 -3.32
C VAL A 134 3.89 5.61 -4.50
N ALA A 135 3.20 5.75 -5.64
CA ALA A 135 3.76 6.43 -6.80
C ALA A 135 4.07 7.91 -6.52
N VAL A 136 3.19 8.59 -5.79
CA VAL A 136 3.41 9.98 -5.34
C VAL A 136 4.64 10.07 -4.42
N ALA A 137 4.77 9.17 -3.45
CA ALA A 137 5.92 9.16 -2.55
C ALA A 137 7.23 8.80 -3.27
N ALA A 138 7.21 7.86 -4.20
CA ALA A 138 8.36 7.50 -5.04
C ALA A 138 8.83 8.70 -5.87
N HIS A 139 7.94 9.38 -6.59
CA HIS A 139 8.30 10.60 -7.31
C HIS A 139 8.83 11.70 -6.38
N TYR A 140 8.26 11.87 -5.18
CA TYR A 140 8.77 12.82 -4.21
C TYR A 140 10.24 12.56 -3.83
N LEU A 141 10.62 11.28 -3.65
CA LEU A 141 11.99 10.89 -3.35
C LEU A 141 12.91 11.10 -4.56
N LEU A 142 12.50 10.68 -5.76
CA LEU A 142 13.27 10.83 -7.01
C LEU A 142 13.55 12.30 -7.33
N ASP A 143 12.52 13.14 -7.34
CA ASP A 143 12.64 14.55 -7.71
C ASP A 143 13.58 15.32 -6.75
N ARG A 144 13.86 14.76 -5.57
CA ARG A 144 14.74 15.36 -4.54
C ARG A 144 16.08 14.64 -4.40
N GLY A 145 16.36 13.63 -5.23
CA GLY A 145 17.59 12.84 -5.14
C GLY A 145 17.75 12.10 -3.81
N LEU A 146 16.64 11.79 -3.12
CA LEU A 146 16.65 11.11 -1.82
C LEU A 146 16.75 9.58 -1.97
N ALA A 147 16.37 9.07 -3.13
CA ALA A 147 16.55 7.69 -3.58
C ALA A 147 16.66 7.72 -5.11
N ASN A 148 17.43 6.81 -5.70
CA ASN A 148 17.75 6.81 -7.13
C ASN A 148 17.24 5.56 -7.84
N ARG A 149 17.11 4.44 -7.13
CA ARG A 149 16.63 3.18 -7.71
C ARG A 149 15.82 2.41 -6.69
N MET A 150 14.51 2.50 -6.83
CA MET A 150 13.57 2.01 -5.83
C MET A 150 12.86 0.76 -6.33
N LEU A 151 12.41 -0.06 -5.37
CA LEU A 151 11.57 -1.22 -5.62
C LEU A 151 10.21 -1.04 -4.96
N ILE A 152 9.15 -1.31 -5.70
CA ILE A 152 7.80 -1.49 -5.15
C ILE A 152 7.56 -3.00 -5.06
N VAL A 153 7.44 -3.52 -3.85
CA VAL A 153 7.00 -4.90 -3.57
C VAL A 153 5.51 -4.87 -3.28
N ASP A 154 4.71 -5.32 -4.24
CA ASP A 154 3.26 -5.36 -4.13
C ASP A 154 2.77 -6.79 -3.91
N LEU A 155 2.32 -7.07 -2.69
CA LEU A 155 1.82 -8.37 -2.25
C LEU A 155 0.33 -8.34 -1.87
N ASP A 156 -0.40 -7.35 -2.39
CA ASP A 156 -1.85 -7.37 -2.45
C ASP A 156 -2.35 -8.51 -3.37
N VAL A 157 -3.54 -9.04 -3.11
CA VAL A 157 -4.09 -10.12 -3.94
C VAL A 157 -4.44 -9.65 -5.35
N HIS A 158 -4.70 -8.35 -5.55
CA HIS A 158 -4.97 -7.73 -6.83
C HIS A 158 -3.66 -7.22 -7.44
N GLN A 159 -3.57 -7.16 -8.77
CA GLN A 159 -2.39 -6.59 -9.40
C GLN A 159 -2.37 -5.07 -9.21
N GLY A 160 -1.24 -4.52 -8.78
CA GLY A 160 -1.00 -3.07 -8.67
C GLY A 160 -0.82 -2.37 -10.01
N ASN A 161 -1.83 -2.44 -10.87
CA ASN A 161 -1.80 -1.90 -12.25
C ASN A 161 -1.52 -0.40 -12.31
N GLY A 162 -1.94 0.38 -11.31
CA GLY A 162 -1.67 1.82 -11.27
C GLY A 162 -0.19 2.12 -11.10
N ASN A 163 0.52 1.34 -10.29
CA ASN A 163 1.98 1.49 -10.15
C ASN A 163 2.70 1.17 -11.45
N SER A 164 2.39 0.04 -12.09
CA SER A 164 3.05 -0.34 -13.34
C SER A 164 2.73 0.62 -14.49
N GLU A 165 1.50 1.12 -14.59
CA GLU A 165 1.13 2.12 -15.60
C GLU A 165 1.85 3.46 -15.40
N ILE A 166 1.96 3.95 -14.16
CA ILE A 166 2.66 5.22 -13.85
C ILE A 166 4.17 5.12 -14.12
N PHE A 167 4.78 3.97 -13.82
CA PHE A 167 6.23 3.79 -13.93
C PHE A 167 6.71 3.07 -15.19
N LYS A 168 5.84 2.73 -16.15
CA LYS A 168 6.16 1.96 -17.36
C LYS A 168 7.41 2.42 -18.13
N ASP A 169 7.69 3.72 -18.14
CA ASP A 169 8.82 4.33 -18.86
C ASP A 169 9.94 4.80 -17.90
N ASN A 170 9.83 4.51 -16.60
CA ASN A 170 10.73 4.98 -15.55
C ASN A 170 11.61 3.86 -14.99
N LYS A 171 12.85 3.77 -15.48
CA LYS A 171 13.84 2.76 -15.05
C LYS A 171 14.35 2.91 -13.61
N HIS A 172 13.99 3.99 -12.92
CA HIS A 172 14.37 4.24 -11.53
C HIS A 172 13.40 3.63 -10.52
N VAL A 173 12.24 3.12 -10.97
CA VAL A 173 11.27 2.45 -10.10
C VAL A 173 10.92 1.11 -10.69
N PHE A 174 11.36 0.05 -10.02
CA PHE A 174 11.05 -1.31 -10.41
C PHE A 174 9.77 -1.76 -9.72
N THR A 175 8.83 -2.30 -10.49
CA THR A 175 7.52 -2.76 -10.03
C THR A 175 7.49 -4.29 -9.98
N PHE A 176 7.41 -4.83 -8.77
CA PHE A 176 7.20 -6.26 -8.53
C PHE A 176 5.81 -6.49 -7.97
N SER A 177 5.02 -7.33 -8.64
CA SER A 177 3.68 -7.70 -8.17
C SER A 177 3.53 -9.22 -8.14
N MET A 178 3.10 -9.76 -7.00
CA MET A 178 2.74 -11.17 -6.86
C MET A 178 1.28 -11.28 -6.40
N HIS A 179 0.40 -11.59 -7.34
CA HIS A 179 -1.05 -11.41 -7.21
C HIS A 179 -1.83 -12.63 -7.75
N SER A 180 -3.13 -12.71 -7.49
CA SER A 180 -3.98 -13.76 -8.07
C SER A 180 -4.16 -13.56 -9.57
N LYS A 181 -3.88 -14.63 -10.34
CA LYS A 181 -4.01 -14.68 -11.80
C LYS A 181 -5.39 -14.22 -12.27
N THR A 182 -6.44 -14.68 -11.58
CA THR A 182 -7.83 -14.54 -12.04
C THR A 182 -8.59 -13.41 -11.34
N ASN A 183 -7.93 -12.63 -10.48
CA ASN A 183 -8.57 -11.53 -9.74
C ASN A 183 -8.48 -10.19 -10.48
N TYR A 184 -8.97 -9.11 -9.90
CA TYR A 184 -8.88 -7.76 -10.48
C TYR A 184 -7.41 -7.31 -10.68
N PRO A 185 -7.11 -6.52 -11.72
CA PRO A 185 -7.97 -6.15 -12.84
C PRO A 185 -8.16 -7.31 -13.82
N ALA A 186 -9.29 -7.32 -14.52
CA ALA A 186 -9.61 -8.38 -15.49
C ALA A 186 -8.59 -8.46 -16.64
N LYS A 187 -8.08 -7.30 -17.08
CA LYS A 187 -6.92 -7.20 -17.96
C LYS A 187 -5.73 -6.76 -17.12
N LYS A 188 -4.72 -7.62 -17.01
CA LYS A 188 -3.48 -7.31 -16.30
C LYS A 188 -2.68 -6.23 -17.04
N SER A 189 -2.09 -5.32 -16.28
CA SER A 189 -1.03 -4.43 -16.75
C SER A 189 0.30 -5.20 -16.81
N ILE A 190 1.35 -4.57 -17.32
CA ILE A 190 2.71 -5.13 -17.41
C ILE A 190 3.58 -4.38 -16.42
N SER A 191 3.95 -5.06 -15.33
CA SER A 191 4.98 -4.62 -14.38
C SER A 191 6.36 -5.07 -14.86
N ASP A 192 7.43 -4.65 -14.18
CA ASP A 192 8.78 -5.16 -14.46
C ASP A 192 8.92 -6.65 -14.09
N LEU A 193 8.18 -7.10 -13.06
CA LEU A 193 8.08 -8.50 -12.69
C LEU A 193 6.69 -8.83 -12.13
N ASP A 194 5.90 -9.57 -12.90
CA ASP A 194 4.57 -10.07 -12.50
C ASP A 194 4.57 -11.57 -12.25
N ILE A 195 4.10 -11.98 -11.06
CA ILE A 195 3.97 -13.38 -10.67
C ILE A 195 2.50 -13.70 -10.43
N GLU A 196 1.90 -14.39 -11.38
CA GLU A 196 0.51 -14.84 -11.31
C GLU A 196 0.37 -16.10 -10.43
N LEU A 197 -0.34 -15.97 -9.31
CA LEU A 197 -0.64 -17.06 -8.39
C LEU A 197 -1.97 -17.73 -8.75
N GLN A 198 -2.01 -19.05 -8.62
CA GLN A 198 -3.22 -19.82 -8.83
C GLN A 198 -4.21 -19.60 -7.68
N ASP A 199 -5.50 -19.68 -7.99
CA ASP A 199 -6.55 -19.61 -6.99
C ASP A 199 -6.39 -20.73 -5.94
N ASN A 200 -6.78 -20.44 -4.71
CA ASN A 200 -6.67 -21.31 -3.55
C ASN A 200 -5.25 -21.70 -3.15
N LEU A 201 -4.23 -21.02 -3.67
CA LEU A 201 -2.84 -21.26 -3.25
C LEU A 201 -2.67 -20.97 -1.75
N GLU A 202 -1.96 -21.86 -1.06
CA GLU A 202 -1.77 -21.88 0.40
C GLU A 202 -0.33 -21.48 0.79
N ASP A 203 -0.09 -21.38 2.10
CA ASP A 203 1.10 -20.80 2.73
C ASP A 203 2.44 -21.31 2.16
N ASP A 204 2.65 -22.62 2.11
CA ASP A 204 3.96 -23.18 1.74
C ASP A 204 4.35 -22.82 0.31
N ALA A 205 3.41 -22.93 -0.62
CA ALA A 205 3.63 -22.55 -2.02
C ALA A 205 3.84 -21.03 -2.15
N TYR A 206 3.10 -20.23 -1.37
CA TYR A 206 3.18 -18.77 -1.40
C TYR A 206 4.56 -18.31 -0.93
N ILE A 207 4.98 -18.79 0.22
CA ILE A 207 6.26 -18.43 0.85
C ILE A 207 7.43 -18.95 0.04
N LYS A 208 7.35 -20.17 -0.52
CA LYS A 208 8.39 -20.68 -1.41
C LYS A 208 8.56 -19.81 -2.65
N THR A 209 7.45 -19.38 -3.25
CA THR A 209 7.44 -18.50 -4.43
C THR A 209 8.02 -17.13 -4.08
N LEU A 210 7.57 -16.53 -2.99
CA LEU A 210 8.08 -15.23 -2.53
C LEU A 210 9.59 -15.28 -2.26
N LYS A 211 10.09 -16.31 -1.57
CA LYS A 211 11.54 -16.49 -1.33
C LYS A 211 12.33 -16.55 -2.62
N LEU A 212 11.85 -17.30 -3.61
CA LEU A 212 12.50 -17.40 -4.91
C LEU A 212 12.64 -16.03 -5.57
N TYR A 213 11.58 -15.22 -5.57
CA TYR A 213 11.59 -13.92 -6.24
C TYR A 213 12.30 -12.83 -5.44
N LEU A 214 12.23 -12.83 -4.10
CA LEU A 214 13.07 -11.95 -3.28
C LEU A 214 14.56 -12.23 -3.53
N ASN A 215 14.97 -13.48 -3.67
CA ASN A 215 16.35 -13.82 -4.02
C ASN A 215 16.76 -13.31 -5.40
N LYS A 216 15.86 -13.32 -6.38
CA LYS A 216 16.11 -12.73 -7.70
C LYS A 216 16.23 -11.21 -7.61
N LEU A 217 15.31 -10.55 -6.90
CA LEU A 217 15.31 -9.10 -6.69
C LEU A 217 16.55 -8.63 -5.92
N ASN A 218 17.14 -9.47 -5.07
CA ASN A 218 18.37 -9.15 -4.35
C ASN A 218 19.61 -9.02 -5.26
N ASN A 219 19.55 -9.46 -6.53
CA ASN A 219 20.63 -9.26 -7.50
C ASN A 219 20.60 -7.85 -8.12
N GLU A 220 19.55 -7.07 -7.83
CA GLU A 220 19.37 -5.70 -8.29
C GLU A 220 19.83 -4.71 -7.21
N ASN A 221 20.37 -3.57 -7.64
CA ASN A 221 20.86 -2.53 -6.73
C ASN A 221 19.75 -1.53 -6.37
N PHE A 222 18.84 -1.91 -5.49
CA PHE A 222 17.82 -1.00 -4.95
C PHE A 222 18.34 -0.23 -3.74
N ASP A 223 18.05 1.07 -3.67
CA ASP A 223 18.39 1.94 -2.54
C ASP A 223 17.20 2.35 -1.68
N PHE A 224 15.97 1.94 -2.05
CA PHE A 224 14.76 2.12 -1.26
C PHE A 224 13.68 1.11 -1.64
N VAL A 225 12.86 0.67 -0.68
CA VAL A 225 11.74 -0.25 -0.90
C VAL A 225 10.43 0.35 -0.39
N PHE A 226 9.41 0.36 -1.24
CA PHE A 226 8.02 0.46 -0.83
C PHE A 226 7.44 -0.94 -0.71
N TYR A 227 6.78 -1.24 0.41
CA TYR A 227 6.12 -2.53 0.63
C TYR A 227 4.62 -2.36 0.82
N ILE A 228 3.83 -2.88 -0.12
CA ILE A 228 2.37 -2.92 -0.07
C ILE A 228 1.94 -4.26 0.51
N ALA A 229 1.52 -4.25 1.79
CA ALA A 229 1.28 -5.44 2.58
C ALA A 229 -0.20 -5.85 2.62
N GLY A 230 -0.87 -5.89 1.46
CA GLY A 230 -2.30 -6.20 1.34
C GLY A 230 -2.68 -7.51 2.04
N VAL A 231 -3.69 -7.51 2.90
CA VAL A 231 -4.08 -8.70 3.69
C VAL A 231 -5.25 -9.46 3.07
N ASP A 232 -5.69 -9.05 1.89
CA ASP A 232 -6.74 -9.70 1.11
C ASP A 232 -6.30 -10.99 0.41
N ILE A 233 -5.06 -11.44 0.64
CA ILE A 233 -4.62 -12.80 0.35
C ILE A 233 -5.15 -13.84 1.37
N HIS A 234 -5.75 -13.38 2.48
CA HIS A 234 -6.25 -14.25 3.55
C HIS A 234 -7.40 -15.16 3.09
N PHE A 235 -7.44 -16.40 3.59
CA PHE A 235 -8.46 -17.39 3.21
C PHE A 235 -9.92 -16.96 3.51
N ASN A 236 -10.12 -16.02 4.43
CA ASN A 236 -11.44 -15.50 4.80
C ASN A 236 -11.71 -14.09 4.25
N ASP A 237 -10.89 -13.62 3.32
CA ASP A 237 -11.15 -12.38 2.61
C ASP A 237 -12.33 -12.51 1.64
N ARG A 238 -13.12 -11.44 1.49
CA ARG A 238 -14.30 -11.42 0.61
C ARG A 238 -13.94 -11.17 -0.85
N LEU A 239 -12.82 -10.49 -1.11
CA LEU A 239 -12.36 -10.10 -2.45
C LEU A 239 -11.10 -10.87 -2.86
N GLY A 240 -10.48 -11.60 -1.94
CA GLY A 240 -9.37 -12.51 -2.20
C GLY A 240 -9.75 -13.80 -2.93
N LYS A 241 -8.73 -14.44 -3.51
CA LYS A 241 -8.82 -15.77 -4.16
C LYS A 241 -7.75 -16.74 -3.70
N LEU A 242 -6.95 -16.37 -2.70
CA LEU A 242 -5.91 -17.22 -2.13
C LEU A 242 -6.38 -17.80 -0.79
N LYS A 243 -5.64 -18.76 -0.24
CA LYS A 243 -5.93 -19.41 1.04
C LYS A 243 -4.80 -19.24 2.04
N ILE A 244 -4.28 -18.01 2.14
CA ILE A 244 -3.18 -17.73 3.06
C ILE A 244 -3.71 -17.60 4.48
N SER A 245 -3.05 -18.25 5.43
CA SER A 245 -3.40 -18.19 6.85
C SER A 245 -2.84 -16.94 7.54
N ASP A 246 -3.24 -16.72 8.79
CA ASP A 246 -2.67 -15.68 9.66
C ASP A 246 -1.14 -15.84 9.77
N GLU A 247 -0.65 -17.07 9.94
CA GLU A 247 0.79 -17.35 10.03
C GLU A 247 1.48 -17.17 8.67
N GLY A 248 0.79 -17.50 7.57
CA GLY A 248 1.28 -17.23 6.22
C GLY A 248 1.51 -15.73 5.97
N ILE A 249 0.56 -14.87 6.35
CA ILE A 249 0.68 -13.41 6.25
C ILE A 249 1.82 -12.90 7.14
N LYS A 250 1.88 -13.35 8.39
CA LYS A 250 2.96 -12.97 9.31
C LYS A 250 4.34 -13.34 8.76
N LYS A 251 4.50 -14.57 8.28
CA LYS A 251 5.75 -15.08 7.70
C LYS A 251 6.13 -14.35 6.41
N ARG A 252 5.15 -13.94 5.59
CA ARG A 252 5.35 -13.08 4.43
C ARG A 252 5.95 -11.74 4.85
N ASP A 253 5.32 -11.06 5.81
CA ASP A 253 5.74 -9.74 6.25
C ASP A 253 7.15 -9.81 6.87
N GLU A 254 7.40 -10.78 7.76
CA GLU A 254 8.72 -11.02 8.34
C GLU A 254 9.78 -11.25 7.25
N LEU A 255 9.49 -12.10 6.27
CA LEU A 255 10.41 -12.42 5.18
C LEU A 255 10.79 -11.18 4.35
N VAL A 256 9.81 -10.34 3.97
CA VAL A 256 10.08 -9.13 3.20
C VAL A 256 10.91 -8.14 4.01
N ILE A 257 10.50 -7.89 5.25
CA ILE A 257 11.14 -6.92 6.14
C ILE A 257 12.58 -7.35 6.46
N GLU A 258 12.81 -8.60 6.87
CA GLU A 258 14.15 -9.14 7.14
C GLU A 258 15.05 -9.11 5.89
N ASN A 259 14.50 -9.45 4.72
CA ASN A 259 15.26 -9.50 3.47
C ASN A 259 15.94 -8.17 3.12
N PHE A 260 15.23 -7.05 3.27
CA PHE A 260 15.75 -5.74 2.90
C PHE A 260 16.44 -5.02 4.06
N SER A 261 15.94 -5.17 5.30
CA SER A 261 16.59 -4.58 6.48
C SER A 261 17.97 -5.20 6.76
N SER A 262 18.18 -6.50 6.52
CA SER A 262 19.51 -7.13 6.63
C SER A 262 20.54 -6.55 5.66
N LYS A 263 20.09 -5.94 4.56
CA LYS A 263 20.92 -5.22 3.57
C LYS A 263 20.98 -3.71 3.82
N ARG A 264 20.37 -3.23 4.90
CA ARG A 264 20.24 -1.81 5.26
C ARG A 264 19.54 -0.98 4.18
N ILE A 265 18.65 -1.58 3.40
CA ILE A 265 17.82 -0.86 2.43
C ILE A 265 16.60 -0.30 3.18
N PRO A 266 16.34 1.01 3.14
CA PRO A 266 15.19 1.61 3.78
C PRO A 266 13.84 1.06 3.27
N ILE A 267 12.90 0.83 4.18
CA ILE A 267 11.58 0.25 3.85
C ILE A 267 10.43 1.17 4.32
N CYS A 268 9.55 1.54 3.39
CA CYS A 268 8.27 2.19 3.69
C CYS A 268 7.12 1.20 3.49
N GLY A 269 6.54 0.72 4.60
CA GLY A 269 5.38 -0.18 4.60
C GLY A 269 4.04 0.56 4.54
N VAL A 270 3.12 0.06 3.73
CA VAL A 270 1.73 0.55 3.62
C VAL A 270 0.75 -0.63 3.58
N LEU A 271 -0.53 -0.37 3.85
CA LEU A 271 -1.50 -1.45 4.06
C LEU A 271 -1.95 -2.19 2.80
N GLY A 272 -2.36 -1.48 1.75
CA GLY A 272 -3.07 -2.09 0.61
C GLY A 272 -4.50 -2.53 0.96
N GLY A 273 -4.97 -3.57 0.27
CA GLY A 273 -6.27 -4.19 0.38
C GLY A 273 -6.45 -5.07 1.62
N GLY A 274 -7.69 -5.50 1.85
CA GLY A 274 -8.10 -6.25 3.04
C GLY A 274 -9.57 -6.01 3.36
N TYR A 275 -10.36 -7.08 3.29
CA TYR A 275 -11.82 -7.11 3.31
C TYR A 275 -12.35 -8.34 4.06
N ASN A 276 -11.59 -8.88 5.02
CA ASN A 276 -11.96 -10.03 5.84
C ASN A 276 -13.40 -9.94 6.35
N LYS A 277 -14.10 -11.08 6.39
CA LYS A 277 -15.49 -11.15 6.90
C LYS A 277 -15.57 -10.80 8.38
N ASP A 278 -14.52 -11.07 9.15
CA ASP A 278 -14.38 -10.63 10.54
C ASP A 278 -13.56 -9.33 10.59
N PHE A 279 -14.21 -8.25 11.03
CA PHE A 279 -13.59 -6.94 11.12
C PHE A 279 -12.47 -6.86 12.18
N ASN A 280 -12.61 -7.55 13.31
CA ASN A 280 -11.55 -7.57 14.33
C ASN A 280 -10.33 -8.35 13.80
N LYS A 281 -10.58 -9.46 13.09
CA LYS A 281 -9.51 -10.20 12.40
C LYS A 281 -8.83 -9.34 11.34
N LEU A 282 -9.59 -8.55 10.56
CA LEU A 282 -9.02 -7.62 9.58
C LEU A 282 -8.03 -6.63 10.22
N VAL A 283 -8.39 -6.06 11.38
CA VAL A 283 -7.53 -5.15 12.13
C VAL A 283 -6.27 -5.86 12.63
N GLU A 284 -6.41 -7.08 13.16
CA GLU A 284 -5.29 -7.90 13.59
C GLU A 284 -4.33 -8.21 12.43
N LEU A 285 -4.84 -8.64 11.27
CA LEU A 285 -4.04 -8.95 10.09
C LEU A 285 -3.24 -7.74 9.62
N HIS A 286 -3.85 -6.55 9.51
CA HIS A 286 -3.11 -5.34 9.14
C HIS A 286 -2.08 -4.89 10.19
N SER A 287 -2.21 -5.34 11.44
CA SER A 287 -1.20 -5.07 12.47
C SER A 287 0.07 -5.91 12.29
N LEU A 288 0.02 -7.02 11.54
CA LEU A 288 1.16 -7.94 11.37
C LEU A 288 2.36 -7.25 10.73
N LEU A 289 2.15 -6.41 9.70
CA LEU A 289 3.20 -5.57 9.11
C LEU A 289 3.97 -4.80 10.19
N HIS A 290 3.22 -4.11 11.06
CA HIS A 290 3.79 -3.25 12.10
C HIS A 290 4.51 -4.08 13.18
N GLN A 291 3.97 -5.26 13.52
CA GLN A 291 4.62 -6.19 14.44
C GLN A 291 5.95 -6.69 13.86
N SER A 292 5.97 -7.09 12.58
CA SER A 292 7.19 -7.53 11.88
C SER A 292 8.23 -6.42 11.81
N CYS A 293 7.82 -5.19 11.50
CA CYS A 293 8.72 -4.03 11.50
C CYS A 293 9.27 -3.73 12.90
N ALA A 294 8.43 -3.77 13.94
CA ALA A 294 8.83 -3.44 15.31
C ALA A 294 9.83 -4.46 15.90
N LYS A 295 9.89 -5.70 15.40
CA LYS A 295 10.86 -6.72 15.85
C LYS A 295 12.31 -6.39 15.46
N LEU A 296 12.52 -5.55 14.45
CA LEU A 296 13.86 -5.23 13.93
C LEU A 296 14.47 -3.95 14.52
N ILE A 297 13.81 -3.31 15.51
CA ILE A 297 14.14 -1.98 16.03
C ILE A 297 14.49 -2.04 17.52
#